data_AF-A0A442UMV8-F1
#
_entry.id   AF-A0A442UMV8-F1
#
_cell.length_a   1.000
_cell.length_b   1.000
_cell.length_c   1.000
_cell.angle_alpha   90.00
_cell.angle_beta   90.00
_cell.angle_gamma   90.00
#
_symmetry.space_group_name_H-M   'P 1'
#
loop_
_entity.id
_entity.type
_entity.pdbx_description
1 polymer ?
#
loop_
_entity_poly.entity_id
_entity_poly.type
_entity_poly.pdbx_seq_one_letter_code
_entity_poly.pdbx_strand_id
1 'polypeptide(L)'
;MLEEVLEGRQFGFAVERAVFIGTLHRLFVSDSHRDCANWMADYGIEGAEGLALHHFYRAMVWLGEELGEKAQGALVARCVKHVIEEKLFARR
;
A
#
# COMPACT_ATOMS: atom_id res chain seq x y z
N MET A 1 -4.99 -9.09 -8.76
CA MET A 1 -3.65 -9.38 -8.18
C MET A 1 -3.52 -8.89 -6.74
N LEU A 2 -3.80 -7.61 -6.47
CA LEU A 2 -4.01 -7.16 -5.09
C LEU A 2 -5.33 -7.68 -4.54
N GLU A 3 -6.37 -7.85 -5.37
CA GLU A 3 -7.67 -8.35 -4.91
C GLU A 3 -7.59 -9.74 -4.27
N GLU A 4 -6.71 -10.62 -4.78
CA GLU A 4 -6.45 -11.95 -4.20
C GLU A 4 -5.85 -11.87 -2.78
N VAL A 5 -5.02 -10.87 -2.51
CA VAL A 5 -4.39 -10.65 -1.19
C VAL A 5 -5.34 -9.88 -0.27
N LEU A 6 -6.26 -9.11 -0.84
CA LEU A 6 -7.31 -8.39 -0.14
C LEU A 6 -8.52 -9.27 0.19
N GLU A 7 -8.59 -10.49 -0.34
CA GLU A 7 -9.73 -11.40 -0.19
C GLU A 7 -10.03 -11.66 1.30
N GLY A 8 -11.26 -11.36 1.71
CA GLY A 8 -11.71 -11.45 3.10
C GLY A 8 -11.48 -10.21 3.99
N ARG A 9 -10.81 -9.15 3.50
CA ARG A 9 -10.61 -7.89 4.25
C ARG A 9 -11.57 -6.80 3.77
N GLN A 10 -12.30 -6.19 4.70
CA GLN A 10 -13.26 -5.12 4.41
C GLN A 10 -12.66 -3.74 4.72
N PHE A 11 -11.96 -3.15 3.75
CA PHE A 11 -11.37 -1.82 3.92
C PHE A 11 -12.36 -0.67 3.72
N GLY A 12 -13.41 -0.85 2.91
CA GLY A 12 -14.41 0.19 2.64
C GLY A 12 -13.91 1.35 1.76
N PHE A 13 -12.74 1.22 1.14
CA PHE A 13 -12.16 2.17 0.18
C PHE A 13 -11.29 1.45 -0.86
N ALA A 14 -10.89 2.16 -1.91
CA ALA A 14 -10.02 1.65 -2.97
C ALA A 14 -8.56 1.46 -2.49
N VAL A 15 -8.28 0.36 -1.80
CA VAL A 15 -6.96 0.07 -1.19
C VAL A 15 -5.85 0.06 -2.23
N GLU A 16 -6.07 -0.59 -3.36
CA GLU A 16 -5.08 -0.64 -4.45
C GLU A 16 -4.71 0.76 -4.93
N ARG A 17 -5.69 1.65 -5.08
CA ARG A 17 -5.42 3.03 -5.46
C ARG A 17 -4.68 3.79 -4.36
N ALA A 18 -5.03 3.58 -3.09
CA ALA A 18 -4.30 4.18 -1.98
C ALA A 18 -2.82 3.75 -1.94
N VAL A 19 -2.52 2.46 -2.22
CA VAL A 19 -1.15 1.94 -2.31
C VAL A 19 -0.42 2.52 -3.52
N PHE A 20 -1.08 2.58 -4.68
CA PHE A 20 -0.52 3.16 -5.91
C PHE A 20 -0.14 4.62 -5.69
N ILE A 21 -1.06 5.45 -5.19
CA ILE A 21 -0.84 6.87 -4.96
C ILE A 21 0.23 7.09 -3.89
N GLY A 22 0.21 6.32 -2.80
CA GLY A 22 1.25 6.39 -1.77
C GLY A 22 2.65 6.09 -2.32
N THR A 23 2.75 5.10 -3.22
CA THR A 23 4.00 4.77 -3.92
C THR A 23 4.40 5.87 -4.89
N LEU A 24 3.46 6.36 -5.69
CA LEU A 24 3.68 7.41 -6.68
C LEU A 24 4.15 8.71 -6.02
N HIS A 25 3.48 9.14 -4.95
CA HIS A 25 3.86 10.29 -4.15
C HIS A 25 5.32 10.19 -3.69
N ARG A 26 5.77 9.04 -3.18
CA ARG A 26 7.16 8.84 -2.76
C ARG A 26 8.18 8.92 -3.89
N LEU A 27 7.79 8.66 -5.13
CA LEU A 27 8.68 8.79 -6.28
C LEU A 27 8.84 10.26 -6.71
N PHE A 28 7.81 11.08 -6.52
CA PHE A 28 7.82 12.51 -6.90
C PHE A 28 8.23 13.45 -5.78
N VAL A 29 7.90 13.09 -4.54
CA VAL A 29 8.15 13.87 -3.33
C VAL A 29 8.93 12.99 -2.38
N SER A 30 10.24 13.27 -2.27
CA SER A 30 11.17 12.52 -1.42
C SER A 30 10.83 12.64 0.06
N ASP A 31 10.03 13.64 0.43
CA ASP A 31 9.67 13.88 1.82
C ASP A 31 8.45 13.06 2.24
N SER A 32 8.56 12.42 3.40
CA SER A 32 7.50 11.56 3.95
C SER A 32 6.32 12.35 4.53
N HIS A 33 6.32 13.66 4.33
CA HIS A 33 5.34 14.55 4.92
C HIS A 33 3.92 14.15 4.51
N ARG A 34 3.01 14.36 5.46
CA ARG A 34 1.63 13.86 5.55
C ARG A 34 0.69 14.44 4.48
N ASP A 35 1.26 14.91 3.38
CA ASP A 35 0.63 15.74 2.38
C ASP A 35 0.20 14.95 1.14
N CYS A 36 0.35 13.62 1.15
CA CYS A 36 -0.06 12.76 0.05
C CYS A 36 -1.53 12.97 -0.36
N ALA A 37 -2.42 13.30 0.59
CA ALA A 37 -3.82 13.57 0.30
C ALA A 37 -4.04 14.91 -0.43
N ASN A 38 -3.29 15.97 -0.07
CA ASN A 38 -3.38 17.25 -0.77
C ASN A 38 -2.66 17.18 -2.11
N TRP A 39 -1.47 16.56 -2.14
CA TRP A 39 -0.75 16.26 -3.37
C TRP A 39 -1.64 15.49 -4.35
N MET A 40 -2.33 14.43 -3.92
CA MET A 40 -3.26 13.71 -4.78
C MET A 40 -4.35 14.61 -5.38
N ALA A 41 -4.89 15.56 -4.60
CA ALA A 41 -5.93 16.46 -5.06
C ALA A 41 -5.45 17.39 -6.18
N ASP A 42 -4.18 17.80 -6.14
CA ASP A 42 -3.58 18.68 -7.15
C ASP A 42 -3.38 17.96 -8.51
N TYR A 43 -3.25 16.63 -8.52
CA TYR A 43 -2.96 15.84 -9.73
C TYR A 43 -4.18 15.13 -10.35
N GLY A 44 -5.36 15.17 -9.70
CA GLY A 44 -6.60 14.64 -10.27
C GLY A 44 -6.52 13.17 -10.70
N ILE A 45 -5.90 12.32 -9.89
CA ILE A 45 -5.65 10.91 -10.22
C ILE A 45 -6.98 10.14 -10.30
N GLU A 46 -7.25 9.51 -11.44
CA GLU A 46 -8.47 8.72 -11.65
C GLU A 46 -8.60 7.55 -10.66
N GLY A 47 -9.80 7.36 -10.10
CA GLY A 47 -10.09 6.31 -9.13
C GLY A 47 -9.67 6.67 -7.70
N ALA A 48 -9.16 7.89 -7.49
CA ALA A 48 -8.78 8.41 -6.18
C ALA A 48 -9.94 9.09 -5.45
N GLU A 49 -11.13 9.12 -6.05
CA GLU A 49 -12.31 9.78 -5.50
C GLU A 49 -12.69 9.16 -4.14
N GLY A 50 -12.86 10.01 -3.14
CA GLY A 50 -13.18 9.57 -1.77
C GLY A 50 -12.00 9.01 -0.98
N LEU A 51 -10.78 8.95 -1.54
CA LEU A 51 -9.60 8.71 -0.74
C LEU A 51 -9.29 9.91 0.16
N ALA A 52 -8.83 9.62 1.37
CA ALA A 52 -8.58 10.60 2.40
C ALA A 52 -7.34 10.15 3.18
N LEU A 53 -6.72 11.07 3.93
CA LEU A 53 -5.45 10.82 4.61
C LEU A 53 -5.41 9.49 5.40
N HIS A 54 -6.48 9.19 6.14
CA HIS A 54 -6.57 7.97 6.95
C HIS A 54 -6.67 6.68 6.11
N HIS A 55 -7.10 6.73 4.85
CA HIS A 55 -7.05 5.59 3.92
C HIS A 55 -5.61 5.19 3.60
N PHE A 56 -4.73 6.17 3.40
CA PHE A 56 -3.31 5.92 3.18
C PHE A 56 -2.65 5.29 4.40
N TYR A 57 -2.94 5.80 5.60
CA TYR A 57 -2.42 5.18 6.82
C TYR A 57 -2.90 3.76 7.01
N ARG A 58 -4.19 3.49 6.82
CA ARG A 58 -4.75 2.13 6.90
C ARG A 58 -4.10 1.18 5.88
N ALA A 59 -3.88 1.65 4.65
CA ALA A 59 -3.18 0.88 3.62
C ALA A 59 -1.72 0.60 3.99
N MET A 60 -0.97 1.59 4.52
CA MET A 60 0.42 1.40 4.93
C MET A 60 0.56 0.45 6.13
N VAL A 61 -0.35 0.54 7.11
CA VAL A 61 -0.40 -0.40 8.24
C VAL A 61 -0.64 -1.82 7.74
N TRP A 62 -1.61 -2.00 6.84
CA TRP A 62 -1.89 -3.30 6.24
C TRP A 62 -0.70 -3.87 5.46
N LEU A 63 -0.01 -3.07 4.65
CA LEU A 63 1.19 -3.51 3.93
C LEU A 63 2.30 -3.99 4.89
N GLY A 64 2.39 -3.39 6.07
CA GLY A 64 3.33 -3.74 7.12
C GLY A 64 2.88 -4.88 8.04
N GLU A 65 1.65 -5.39 7.90
CA GLU A 65 1.12 -6.45 8.76
C GLU A 65 1.97 -7.73 8.61
N GLU A 66 2.56 -8.16 9.72
CA GLU A 66 3.39 -9.36 9.78
C GLU A 66 2.52 -10.62 9.62
N LEU A 67 2.99 -11.58 8.83
CA LEU A 67 2.26 -12.81 8.49
C LEU A 67 2.62 -14.01 9.36
N GLY A 68 3.42 -13.78 10.40
CA GLY A 68 3.92 -14.80 11.30
C GLY A 68 5.31 -14.46 11.80
N GLU A 69 5.93 -15.43 12.46
CA GLU A 69 7.25 -15.25 13.03
C GLU A 69 8.33 -15.08 11.94
N LYS A 70 9.36 -14.33 12.32
CA LYS A 70 10.55 -14.16 11.52
C LYS A 70 11.25 -15.51 11.30
N ALA A 71 11.36 -15.93 10.04
CA ALA A 71 12.05 -17.16 9.68
C ALA A 71 13.53 -17.17 10.14
N GLN A 72 14.05 -18.36 10.43
CA GLN A 72 15.44 -18.54 10.86
C GLN A 72 16.40 -17.94 9.82
N GLY A 73 17.22 -16.97 10.24
CA GLY A 73 18.20 -16.30 9.37
C GLY A 73 17.65 -15.13 8.53
N ALA A 74 16.36 -14.83 8.58
CA ALA A 74 15.82 -13.61 7.97
C ALA A 74 16.30 -12.36 8.74
N LEU A 75 16.21 -11.16 8.13
CA LEU A 75 16.49 -9.90 8.83
C LEU A 75 15.23 -9.31 9.49
N VAL A 76 14.07 -9.49 8.87
CA VAL A 76 12.77 -8.98 9.32
C VAL A 76 11.70 -10.07 9.18
N ALA A 77 10.59 -9.93 9.90
CA ALA A 77 9.43 -10.78 9.70
C ALA A 77 8.84 -10.55 8.30
N ARG A 78 8.25 -11.62 7.74
CA ARG A 78 7.55 -11.52 6.47
C ARG A 78 6.24 -10.76 6.70
N CYS A 79 5.92 -9.84 5.81
CA CYS A 79 4.72 -9.01 5.89
C CYS A 79 3.96 -9.01 4.55
N VAL A 80 2.75 -8.47 4.54
CA VAL A 80 1.86 -8.44 3.36
C VAL A 80 2.56 -7.90 2.10
N LYS A 81 3.32 -6.81 2.23
CA LYS A 81 4.10 -6.23 1.13
C LYS A 81 5.03 -7.24 0.44
N HIS A 82 5.69 -8.11 1.21
CA HIS A 82 6.58 -9.13 0.67
C HIS A 82 5.81 -10.13 -0.20
N VAL A 83 4.61 -10.58 0.22
CA VAL A 83 3.76 -11.48 -0.58
C VAL A 83 3.34 -10.82 -1.90
N ILE A 84 2.99 -9.55 -1.86
CA ILE A 84 2.61 -8.77 -3.05
C ILE A 84 3.80 -8.69 -4.03
N GLU A 85 4.99 -8.35 -3.52
CA GLU A 85 6.22 -8.28 -4.31
C GLU A 85 6.59 -9.64 -4.92
N GLU A 86 6.56 -10.72 -4.14
CA GLU A 86 6.83 -12.08 -4.62
C GLU A 86 5.87 -12.49 -5.76
N LYS A 87 4.56 -12.25 -5.60
CA LYS A 87 3.56 -12.51 -6.65
C LYS A 87 3.79 -11.66 -7.91
N LEU A 88 4.22 -10.41 -7.74
CA LEU A 88 4.58 -9.50 -8.83
C LEU A 88 5.77 -10.03 -9.64
N PHE A 89 6.83 -10.47 -8.95
CA PHE A 89 8.04 -10.98 -9.61
C PHE A 89 7.82 -12.36 -10.24
N ALA A 90 7.00 -13.22 -9.65
CA ALA A 90 6.68 -14.54 -10.22
C ALA A 90 5.86 -14.47 -11.52
N ARG A 91 5.18 -13.35 -11.78
CA ARG A 91 4.39 -13.11 -12.99
C ARG A 91 5.20 -12.50 -14.15
N ARG A 92 6.50 -12.25 -13.95
CA ARG A 92 7.37 -11.53 -14.89
C ARG A 92 8.25 -12.47 -15.70
#